data_AF-A0A7C7NTH0-F1
#
_entry.id   AF-A0A7C7NTH0-F1
#
_cell.length_a   1.000
_cell.length_b   1.000
_cell.length_c   1.000
_cell.angle_alpha   90.00
_cell.angle_beta   90.00
_cell.angle_gamma   90.00
#
_symmetry.space_group_name_H-M   'P 1'
#
loop_
_entity.id
_entity.type
_entity.pdbx_description
1 polymer ?
#
loop_
_entity_poly.entity_id
_entity_poly.type
_entity_poly.pdbx_seq_one_letter_code
_entity_poly.pdbx_strand_id
1 'polypeptide(L)' 'EVAMHTITVKAPPAKLPEVIQIDVSDLDVGDVIYVKDLPVPEGTKILDNPDEVVVVILEPEEEKTEGEGEAAEEGTQA' A
#
# COMPACT_ATOMS: atom_id res chain seq x y z
N GLU A 1 2.44 -1.48 -1.32
CA GLU A 1 3.60 -0.93 -0.58
C GLU A 1 3.16 0.22 0.33
N VAL A 2 3.77 0.35 1.52
CA VAL A 2 3.48 1.44 2.47
C VAL A 2 4.62 2.46 2.41
N ALA A 3 4.34 3.66 1.91
CA ALA A 3 5.35 4.70 1.72
C ALA A 3 5.61 5.51 3.01
N MET A 4 4.56 5.75 3.81
CA MET A 4 4.61 6.53 5.05
C MET A 4 4.04 5.72 6.22
N HIS A 5 4.84 5.56 7.27
CA HIS A 5 4.40 4.89 8.51
C HIS A 5 3.97 5.85 9.62
N THR A 6 4.29 7.14 9.49
CA THR A 6 4.06 8.14 10.55
C THR A 6 3.56 9.43 9.94
N ILE A 7 2.43 9.94 10.45
CA ILE A 7 1.82 11.19 9.98
C ILE A 7 1.67 12.17 11.14
N THR A 8 1.95 13.45 10.89
CA THR A 8 1.77 14.48 11.92
C THR A 8 0.33 14.98 11.90
N VAL A 9 -0.42 14.72 12.98
CA VAL A 9 -1.80 15.16 13.13
C VAL A 9 -1.99 16.07 14.35
N LYS A 10 -2.91 17.01 14.23
CA LYS A 10 -3.35 17.93 15.27
C LYS A 10 -4.83 17.67 15.56
N ALA A 11 -5.10 17.00 16.67
CA ALA A 11 -6.44 16.76 17.17
C ALA A 11 -6.58 17.34 18.59
N PRO A 12 -7.81 17.67 19.04
CA PRO A 12 -8.03 17.98 20.44
C PRO A 12 -7.74 16.73 21.31
N PRO A 13 -7.28 16.89 22.55
CA PRO A 13 -6.84 15.78 23.39
C PRO A 13 -7.96 14.75 23.65
N ALA A 14 -9.22 15.16 23.63
CA ALA A 14 -10.38 14.28 23.78
C ALA A 14 -10.70 13.43 22.53
N LYS A 15 -10.07 13.71 21.39
CA LYS A 15 -10.31 13.06 20.08
C LYS A 15 -9.02 12.53 19.45
N LEU A 16 -7.92 12.48 20.20
CA LEU A 16 -6.65 11.94 19.70
C LEU A 16 -6.85 10.43 19.43
N PRO A 17 -6.77 9.96 18.17
CA PRO A 17 -6.89 8.54 17.88
C PRO A 17 -5.58 7.84 18.27
N GLU A 18 -5.66 6.71 18.97
CA GLU A 18 -4.48 5.85 19.20
C GLU A 18 -4.14 5.03 17.94
N VAL A 19 -5.14 4.69 17.12
CA VAL A 19 -4.99 3.89 15.90
C VAL A 19 -5.93 4.42 14.82
N ILE A 20 -5.44 4.48 13.58
CA ILE A 20 -6.24 4.77 12.38
C ILE A 20 -6.34 3.47 11.58
N GLN A 21 -7.54 2.89 11.52
CA GLN A 21 -7.79 1.71 10.70
C GLN A 21 -8.22 2.15 9.31
N ILE A 22 -7.58 1.57 8.30
CA ILE A 22 -7.84 1.85 6.89
C ILE A 22 -8.20 0.49 6.28
N ASP A 23 -9.38 0.40 5.68
CA ASP A 23 -9.75 -0.79 4.91
C ASP A 23 -9.21 -0.64 3.50
N VAL A 24 -8.46 -1.66 3.05
CA VAL A 24 -7.85 -1.70 1.71
C VAL A 24 -8.39 -2.86 0.88
N SER A 25 -9.46 -3.51 1.34
CA SER A 25 -9.99 -4.74 0.74
C SER A 25 -10.71 -4.47 -0.58
N ASP A 26 -11.33 -3.30 -0.71
CA ASP A 26 -12.11 -2.88 -1.87
C ASP A 26 -11.29 -2.03 -2.86
N LEU A 27 -9.97 -1.92 -2.68
CA LEU A 27 -9.12 -1.10 -3.53
C LEU A 27 -8.47 -1.92 -4.65
N ASP A 28 -8.46 -1.35 -5.84
CA ASP A 28 -7.90 -1.98 -7.04
C ASP A 28 -6.38 -1.80 -7.13
N VAL A 29 -5.77 -2.59 -8.01
CA VAL A 29 -4.34 -2.49 -8.27
C VAL A 29 -4.03 -1.19 -9.01
N GLY A 30 -3.03 -0.46 -8.51
CA GLY A 30 -2.69 0.89 -8.95
C GLY A 30 -3.39 1.99 -8.17
N ASP A 31 -4.25 1.64 -7.20
CA ASP A 31 -4.92 2.63 -6.36
C ASP A 31 -3.95 3.23 -5.31
N VAL A 32 -4.19 4.51 -4.99
CA VAL A 32 -3.28 5.33 -4.18
C VAL A 32 -4.08 6.04 -3.10
N ILE A 33 -3.78 5.71 -1.85
CA ILE A 33 -4.37 6.37 -0.68
C ILE A 33 -3.51 7.56 -0.31
N TYR A 34 -4.12 8.73 -0.40
CA TYR A 34 -3.52 10.00 0.03
C TYR A 34 -3.81 10.29 1.49
N VAL A 35 -2.98 11.12 2.09
CA VAL A 35 -3.15 11.59 3.48
C VAL A 35 -4.54 12.20 3.71
N LYS A 36 -5.09 12.93 2.73
CA LYS A 36 -6.44 13.52 2.81
C LYS A 36 -7.59 12.52 2.82
N ASP A 37 -7.35 11.31 2.32
CA ASP A 37 -8.37 10.26 2.19
C ASP A 37 -8.43 9.38 3.45
N LEU A 38 -7.46 9.54 4.36
CA LEU A 38 -7.44 8.82 5.61
C LEU A 38 -8.70 9.08 6.44
N PRO A 39 -9.35 8.03 6.98
CA PRO A 39 -10.52 8.15 7.83
C PRO A 39 -10.12 8.71 9.20
N VAL A 40 -9.99 10.04 9.28
CA VAL A 40 -9.63 10.75 10.51
C VAL A 40 -10.89 11.19 11.28
N PRO A 41 -10.90 11.11 12.62
CA PRO A 41 -12.05 11.50 13.41
C PRO A 41 -12.29 13.02 13.36
N GLU A 42 -13.56 13.41 13.50
CA GLU A 42 -13.98 14.82 13.47
C GLU A 42 -13.16 15.70 14.43
N GLY A 43 -12.56 16.76 13.88
CA GLY A 43 -11.69 17.68 14.62
C GLY A 43 -10.19 17.39 14.51
N THR A 44 -9.78 16.35 13.76
CA THR A 44 -8.39 16.09 13.41
C THR A 44 -7.98 16.91 12.19
N LYS A 45 -6.94 17.73 12.34
CA LYS A 45 -6.26 18.40 11.23
C LYS A 45 -4.93 17.71 10.97
N ILE A 46 -4.74 17.24 9.75
CA ILE A 46 -3.44 16.72 9.34
C ILE A 46 -2.52 17.92 9.08
N LEU A 47 -1.34 17.93 9.71
CA LEU A 47 -0.33 18.97 9.52
C LEU A 47 0.59 18.65 8.34
N ASP A 48 0.62 17.38 7.95
CA ASP A 48 1.32 16.87 6.79
C ASP A 48 0.65 17.27 5.47
N ASN A 49 1.37 17.05 4.35
CA ASN A 49 0.84 17.40 3.04
C ASN A 49 -0.37 16.50 2.69
N PRO A 50 -1.54 17.08 2.35
CA PRO A 50 -2.74 16.31 2.03
C PRO A 50 -2.62 15.50 0.72
N ASP A 51 -1.69 15.88 -0.16
CA ASP A 51 -1.39 15.20 -1.43
C ASP A 51 -0.24 14.20 -1.31
N GLU A 52 0.25 13.94 -0.09
CA GLU A 52 1.26 12.92 0.14
C GLU A 52 0.65 11.51 0.11
N VAL A 53 1.44 10.54 -0.36
CA VAL A 53 1.01 9.14 -0.54
C VAL A 53 1.30 8.34 0.71
N VAL A 54 0.27 7.68 1.25
CA VAL A 54 0.39 6.84 2.46
C VAL A 54 0.57 5.39 2.06
N VAL A 55 -0.32 4.90 1.20
CA VAL A 55 -0.34 3.52 0.71
C VAL A 55 -0.54 3.53 -0.79
N VAL A 56 0.20 2.67 -1.48
CA VAL A 56 -0.01 2.37 -2.89
C VAL A 56 -0.21 0.87 -3.07
N ILE A 57 -1.24 0.49 -3.81
CA ILE A 57 -1.50 -0.91 -4.13
C ILE A 57 -0.76 -1.22 -5.41
N LEU A 58 0.25 -2.07 -5.28
CA LEU A 58 1.03 -2.54 -6.41
C LEU A 58 0.54 -3.94 -6.80
N GLU A 59 0.69 -4.26 -8.08
CA GLU A 59 0.48 -5.62 -8.58
C GLU A 59 1.35 -6.56 -7.74
N PRO A 60 0.80 -7.66 -7.19
CA PRO A 60 1.64 -8.67 -6.59
C PRO A 60 2.57 -9.15 -7.70
N GLU A 61 3.87 -8.92 -7.55
CA GLU A 61 4.86 -9.50 -8.44
C GLU A 61 4.75 -11.00 -8.23
N GLU A 62 4.13 -11.71 -9.19
CA GLU A 62 4.08 -13.16 -9.18
C GLU A 62 5.53 -13.62 -9.21
N GLU A 63 6.02 -14.09 -8.05
CA GLU A 63 7.24 -14.88 -8.00
C GLU A 63 6.91 -16.12 -8.82
N LYS A 64 7.27 -16.05 -10.11
CA LYS A 64 7.15 -17.15 -11.05
C LYS A 64 7.94 -18.29 -10.44
N THR A 65 7.24 -19.18 -9.74
CA THR A 65 7.81 -20.43 -9.30
C THR A 65 8.14 -21.18 -10.58
N GLU A 66 9.41 -21.12 -10.98
CA GLU A 66 9.97 -21.96 -12.03
C GLU A 66 9.92 -23.39 -11.51
N GLY A 67 8.80 -24.05 -11.79
CA GLY A 67 8.47 -25.37 -11.28
C GLY A 67 7.65 -26.16 -12.28
N GLU A 68 8.24 -26.45 -13.44
CA GLU A 68 7.94 -27.57 -14.37
C GLU A 68 9.11 -27.57 -15.37
N GLY A 69 9.87 -28.63 -15.65
CA GLY A 69 9.59 -30.06 -15.67
C GLY A 69 10.26 -30.60 -16.95
N GLU A 70 11.05 -31.66 -16.81
CA GLU A 70 11.93 -32.29 -17.83
C GLU A 70 11.33 -32.59 -19.21
N ALA A 71 12.14 -32.39 -20.27
CA ALA A 71 12.33 -33.27 -21.45
C ALA A 71 13.55 -32.75 -22.25
N ALA A 72 14.75 -33.30 -22.08
CA ALA A 72 15.30 -34.47 -22.78
C ALA A 72 15.61 -34.26 -24.28
N GLU A 73 16.92 -34.17 -24.56
CA GLU A 73 17.67 -34.63 -25.76
C GLU A 73 17.30 -34.02 -27.15
N GLU A 74 18.14 -33.79 -28.14
CA GLU A 74 19.53 -34.12 -28.47
C GLU A 74 19.90 -33.27 -29.73
N GLY A 75 21.18 -33.05 -30.01
CA GLY A 75 21.66 -33.09 -31.41
C GLY A 75 22.06 -31.80 -32.16
N THR A 76 23.38 -31.58 -32.20
CA THR A 76 24.17 -31.42 -33.44
C THR A 76 24.19 -30.09 -34.23
N GLN A 77 25.35 -29.43 -34.07
CA GLN A 77 26.20 -28.70 -35.02
C GLN A 77 25.92 -28.83 -36.54
N ALA A 78 25.96 -27.70 -37.25
CA ALA A 78 26.58 -27.56 -38.58
C ALA A 78 26.98 -26.09 -38.83
#